data_AF-A0A2V4TPZ8-F1
#
_entry.id   AF-A0A2V4TPZ8-F1
#
_cell.length_a   1.000
_cell.length_b   1.000
_cell.length_c   1.000
_cell.angle_alpha   90.00
_cell.angle_beta   90.00
_cell.angle_gamma   90.00
#
_symmetry.space_group_name_H-M   'P 1'
#
loop_
_entity.id
_entity.type
_entity.pdbx_description
1 polymer ?
#
loop_
_entity_poly.entity_id
_entity_poly.type
_entity_poly.pdbx_seq_one_letter_code
_entity_poly.pdbx_strand_id
1 'polypeptide(L)' 'MKRFSNFESQTVKNPALLTAALKELEGLIDEPMFMTRIGKGFAFDQISEAMNYESRSGAKAISVA' A
#
# COMPACT_ATOMS: atom_id res chain seq x y z
N MET A 1 22.27 14.61 1.31
CA MET A 1 21.28 14.05 2.24
C MET A 1 21.12 12.57 1.94
N LYS A 2 21.32 11.68 2.92
CA LYS A 2 21.02 10.25 2.77
C LYS A 2 19.50 10.10 2.85
N ARG A 3 18.86 9.53 1.82
CA ARG A 3 17.41 9.26 1.85
C ARG A 3 17.14 8.23 2.94
N PHE A 4 16.16 8.50 3.80
CA PHE A 4 15.66 7.49 4.71
C PHE A 4 15.01 6.37 3.88
N SER A 5 15.38 5.13 4.15
CA SER A 5 14.79 3.94 3.56
C SER A 5 14.42 3.00 4.70
N ASN A 6 13.13 2.68 4.81
CA ASN A 6 12.66 1.74 5.82
C ASN A 6 13.31 0.36 5.66
N PHE A 7 13.70 0.00 4.43
CA PHE A 7 14.42 -1.24 4.12
C PHE A 7 15.81 -1.33 4.75
N GLU A 8 16.41 -0.18 5.10
CA GLU A 8 17.69 -0.10 5.78
C GLU A 8 17.57 0.04 7.30
N SER A 9 16.34 0.04 7.83
CA SER A 9 16.11 0.09 9.28
C SER A 9 16.45 -1.24 9.97
N GLN A 10 16.84 -1.15 11.24
CA GLN A 10 17.09 -2.33 12.06
C GLN A 10 15.86 -3.23 12.20
N THR A 11 14.66 -2.64 12.28
CA THR A 11 13.39 -3.37 12.36
C THR A 11 13.16 -4.24 11.12
N VAL A 12 13.49 -3.75 9.92
CA VAL A 12 13.30 -4.52 8.68
C VAL A 12 14.44 -5.51 8.42
N LYS A 13 15.70 -5.15 8.74
CA LYS A 13 16.85 -6.04 8.53
C LYS A 13 16.93 -7.21 9.52
N ASN A 14 16.31 -7.11 10.70
CA ASN A 14 16.26 -8.20 11.68
C ASN A 14 14.95 -9.00 11.53
N PRO A 15 15.00 -10.28 11.16
CA PRO A 15 13.80 -11.09 10.93
C PRO A 15 12.83 -11.15 12.13
N ALA A 16 13.35 -11.24 13.36
CA ALA A 16 12.50 -11.34 14.55
C ALA A 16 11.74 -10.02 14.82
N LEU A 17 12.41 -8.88 14.62
CA LEU A 17 11.78 -7.57 14.74
C LEU A 17 10.77 -7.33 13.62
N LEU A 18 11.09 -7.77 12.41
CA LEU A 18 10.19 -7.69 11.27
C LEU A 18 8.91 -8.50 11.53
N THR A 19 9.04 -9.75 11.98
CA THR A 19 7.88 -10.59 12.31
C THR A 19 7.02 -9.95 13.41
N ALA A 20 7.63 -9.41 14.47
CA ALA A 20 6.89 -8.75 15.54
C ALA A 20 6.12 -7.52 15.02
N ALA A 21 6.79 -6.66 14.23
CA ALA A 21 6.18 -5.48 13.64
C ALA A 21 5.03 -5.84 12.67
N LEU A 22 5.22 -6.86 11.83
CA LEU A 22 4.17 -7.31 10.92
C LEU A 22 2.95 -7.85 11.67
N LYS A 23 3.16 -8.59 12.77
CA LYS A 23 2.07 -9.10 13.60
C LYS A 23 1.28 -7.99 14.28
N GLU A 24 1.94 -6.90 14.67
CA GLU A 24 1.27 -5.71 15.21
C GLU A 24 0.46 -4.98 14.13
N LEU A 25 1.00 -4.89 12.91
CA LEU A 25 0.36 -4.21 11.78
C LEU A 25 -0.79 -5.02 11.15
N GLU A 26 -0.81 -6.35 11.31
CA GLU A 26 -1.76 -7.27 10.67
C GLU A 26 -3.22 -6.84 10.85
N GLY A 27 -3.62 -6.49 12.08
CA GLY A 27 -4.99 -6.05 12.36
C GLY A 27 -5.28 -4.59 12.03
N LEU A 28 -4.25 -3.77 11.80
CA LEU A 28 -4.41 -2.36 11.47
C LEU A 28 -4.80 -2.15 10.02
N ILE A 29 -4.49 -3.09 9.12
CA ILE A 29 -4.78 -2.92 7.69
C ILE A 29 -6.29 -2.80 7.43
N ASP A 30 -7.12 -3.39 8.30
CA ASP A 30 -8.57 -3.36 8.22
C ASP A 30 -9.20 -2.06 8.78
N GLU A 31 -8.43 -1.24 9.48
CA GLU A 31 -8.93 0.01 10.06
C GLU A 31 -9.33 1.00 8.95
N PRO A 32 -10.49 1.68 9.07
CA PRO A 32 -10.98 2.59 8.05
C PRO A 32 -10.01 3.71 7.65
N MET A 33 -9.08 4.09 8.54
CA MET A 33 -8.09 5.12 8.27
C MET A 33 -7.00 4.67 7.29
N PHE A 34 -6.75 3.36 7.18
CA PHE A 34 -5.77 2.77 6.26
C PHE A 34 -6.42 2.20 5.00
N MET A 35 -7.75 2.11 4.97
CA MET A 35 -8.52 1.77 3.79
C MET A 35 -8.42 2.87 2.73
N THR A 36 -8.06 2.47 1.51
CA THR A 36 -8.08 3.40 0.37
C THR A 36 -9.50 3.54 -0.15
N ARG A 37 -9.90 4.78 -0.43
CA ARG A 37 -11.20 5.04 -1.05
C ARG A 37 -11.20 4.42 -2.46
N ILE A 38 -12.15 3.53 -2.72
CA ILE A 38 -12.26 2.88 -4.03
C ILE A 38 -12.69 3.93 -5.07
N GLY A 39 -11.91 4.05 -6.15
CA GLY A 39 -12.18 4.92 -7.28
C GLY A 39 -12.85 4.16 -8.41
N LYS A 40 -12.07 3.83 -9.45
CA LYS A 40 -12.54 3.14 -10.65
C LYS A 40 -11.90 1.75 -10.77
N GLY A 41 -12.69 0.78 -11.20
CA GLY A 41 -12.22 -0.56 -11.56
C GLY A 41 -11.65 -0.61 -12.97
N PHE A 42 -10.55 -1.34 -13.13
CA PHE A 42 -9.88 -1.57 -14.41
C PHE A 42 -9.61 -3.06 -14.57
N ALA A 43 -9.91 -3.58 -15.76
CA ALA A 43 -9.48 -4.92 -16.13
C ALA A 43 -7.95 -4.97 -16.28
N PHE A 44 -7.39 -6.18 -16.23
CA PHE A 44 -5.94 -6.37 -16.26
C PHE A 44 -5.28 -5.79 -17.53
N ASP A 45 -5.96 -5.85 -18.68
CA ASP A 45 -5.53 -5.30 -19.95
C ASP A 45 -5.55 -3.75 -20.00
N GLN A 46 -6.23 -3.10 -19.05
CA GLN A 46 -6.32 -1.65 -18.92
C GLN A 46 -5.26 -1.07 -17.97
N ILE A 47 -4.15 -1.77 -17.74
CA ILE A 47 -3.10 -1.36 -16.79
C ILE A 47 -2.61 0.07 -17.03
N SER A 48 -2.43 0.47 -18.29
CA SER A 48 -1.99 1.82 -18.66
C SER A 48 -3.00 2.89 -18.26
N GLU A 49 -4.29 2.61 -18.37
CA GLU A 49 -5.36 3.53 -17.96
C GLU A 49 -5.46 3.61 -16.43
N ALA A 50 -5.30 2.47 -15.75
CA ALA A 50 -5.26 2.40 -14.29
C ALA A 50 -4.10 3.22 -13.71
N MET A 51 -2.92 3.15 -14.32
CA MET A 51 -1.73 3.91 -13.89
C MET A 51 -1.86 5.42 -14.10
N ASN A 52 -2.65 5.84 -15.10
CA ASN A 52 -2.93 7.25 -15.39
C ASN A 52 -4.16 7.78 -14.64
N TYR A 53 -4.83 6.96 -13.83
CA TYR A 53 -6.02 7.37 -13.12
C TYR A 53 -5.68 8.35 -11.99
N GLU A 54 -6.18 9.58 -12.12
CA GLU A 54 -6.10 10.61 -11.09
C GLU A 54 -7.48 10.86 -10.46
N SER A 55 -7.55 10.86 -9.13
CA SER A 55 -8.74 11.23 -8.39
C SER A 55 -8.50 12.46 -7.54
N ARG A 56 -9.39 13.46 -7.67
CA ARG A 56 -9.38 14.66 -6.82
C ARG A 56 -9.64 14.39 -5.34
N SER A 57 -10.12 13.18 -5.02
CA SER A 57 -10.59 12.80 -3.67
C SER A 57 -9.70 11.73 -3.00
N GLY A 58 -8.49 11.50 -3.53
CA GLY A 58 -7.58 10.46 -3.03
C GLY A 58 -8.03 9.03 -3.33
N ALA A 59 -9.10 8.85 -4.12
CA ALA A 59 -9.57 7.53 -4.51
C ALA A 59 -8.58 6.85 -5.46
N LYS A 60 -8.43 5.52 -5.36
CA LYS A 60 -7.44 4.74 -6.12
C LYS A 60 -8.09 3.88 -7.19
N ALA A 61 -7.35 3.63 -8.27
CA ALA A 61 -7.70 2.61 -9.25
C ALA A 61 -7.63 1.24 -8.56
N ILE A 62 -8.60 0.37 -8.86
CA ILE A 62 -8.61 -1.02 -8.37
C ILE A 62 -8.60 -1.99 -9.55
N SER A 63 -7.91 -3.11 -9.38
CA SER A 63 -7.97 -4.22 -10.33
C SER A 63 -9.27 -4.97 -10.12
N VAL A 64 -10.03 -5.18 -11.19
CA VAL A 64 -11.20 -6.05 -11.18
C VAL A 64 -10.89 -7.34 -11.94
N ALA A 65 -11.44 -8.46 -11.46
CA ALA A 65 -11.28 -9.78 -12.07
C ALA A 65 -12.19 -9.93 -13.28
#